data_AF-A0A7H4PQE3-F1
#
_entry.id   AF-A0A7H4PQE3-F1
#
_cell.length_a   1.000
_cell.length_b   1.000
_cell.length_c   1.000
_cell.angle_alpha   90.00
_cell.angle_beta   90.00
_cell.angle_gamma   90.00
#
_symmetry.space_group_name_H-M   'P 1'
#
loop_
_entity.id
_entity.type
_entity.pdbx_description
1 polymer ?
#
loop_
_entity_poly.entity_id
_entity_poly.type
_entity_poly.pdbx_seq_one_letter_code
_entity_poly.pdbx_strand_id
1 'polypeptide(L)'
;MGDSASTEEKTFEACRNAVVELKDLVTRVINRLHGTRIIVTADHGFLFQQQPLSGQDKTTLQIKPDNTIKNHKRFIIGHQLPADDFCWKGKVADTAGVSDNSEFLIPKGIQRFHFSGGARFVHGGAMLQEVCVPVLQVKALQKTAAEKQPQRRPVDIVNYHPLIKLVNNIDKVSLLQTHPVGELYEPRTLNIFIVDNANNVVSGKERICFEQR
;
A
#
# COMPACT_ATOMS: atom_id res chain seq x y z
N MET A 1 -7.72 15.94 -6.30
CA MET A 1 -8.48 15.19 -5.28
C MET A 1 -7.66 15.20 -4.01
N GLY A 2 -8.23 15.49 -2.83
CA GLY A 2 -7.49 15.54 -1.56
C GLY A 2 -7.27 16.96 -1.01
N ASP A 3 -6.69 17.86 -1.81
CA ASP A 3 -6.28 19.20 -1.34
C ASP A 3 -7.40 20.19 -0.99
N SER A 4 -8.60 19.96 -1.51
CA SER A 4 -9.78 20.78 -1.21
C SER A 4 -10.61 20.13 -0.12
N ALA A 5 -11.24 20.95 0.73
CA ALA A 5 -12.16 20.47 1.76
C ALA A 5 -13.30 19.61 1.16
N SER A 6 -13.73 19.90 -0.07
CA SER A 6 -14.75 19.13 -0.78
C SER A 6 -14.31 17.75 -1.27
N THR A 7 -13.01 17.46 -1.32
CA THR A 7 -12.47 16.20 -1.85
C THR A 7 -11.54 15.46 -0.90
N GLU A 8 -11.21 16.02 0.26
CA GLU A 8 -10.27 15.41 1.21
C GLU A 8 -10.77 14.06 1.77
N GLU A 9 -12.07 13.89 1.98
CA GLU A 9 -12.65 12.63 2.47
C GLU A 9 -12.59 11.49 1.43
N LYS A 10 -12.44 11.84 0.15
CA LYS A 10 -12.31 10.86 -0.95
C LYS A 10 -10.89 10.33 -1.13
N THR A 11 -9.94 10.74 -0.27
CA THR A 11 -8.53 10.34 -0.40
C THR A 11 -8.36 8.83 -0.47
N PHE A 12 -8.99 8.06 0.42
CA PHE A 12 -8.87 6.59 0.42
C PHE A 12 -9.44 5.94 -0.83
N GLU A 13 -10.57 6.43 -1.32
CA GLU A 13 -11.17 5.97 -2.58
C GLU A 13 -10.23 6.26 -3.75
N ALA A 14 -9.69 7.48 -3.82
CA ALA A 14 -8.73 7.88 -4.83
C ALA A 14 -7.45 7.01 -4.79
N CYS A 15 -6.91 6.70 -3.60
CA CYS A 15 -5.76 5.80 -3.46
C CYS A 15 -6.07 4.40 -3.98
N ARG A 16 -7.25 3.85 -3.66
CA ARG A 16 -7.64 2.52 -4.13
C ARG A 16 -7.80 2.49 -5.64
N ASN A 17 -8.39 3.52 -6.23
CA ASN A 17 -8.53 3.66 -7.67
C ASN A 17 -7.15 3.77 -8.34
N ALA A 18 -6.24 4.59 -7.80
CA ALA A 18 -4.88 4.71 -8.32
C ALA A 18 -4.11 3.38 -8.30
N VAL A 19 -4.27 2.56 -7.24
CA VAL A 19 -3.66 1.22 -7.19
C VAL A 19 -4.20 0.31 -8.29
N VAL A 20 -5.52 0.35 -8.56
CA VAL A 20 -6.13 -0.43 -9.65
C VAL A 20 -5.61 0.04 -11.00
N GLU A 21 -5.58 1.35 -11.24
CA GLU A 21 -5.08 1.95 -12.48
C GLU A 21 -3.61 1.61 -12.74
N LEU A 22 -2.75 1.71 -11.71
CA LEU A 22 -1.34 1.34 -11.80
C LEU A 22 -1.16 -0.15 -12.12
N LYS A 23 -1.93 -1.03 -11.46
CA LYS A 23 -1.90 -2.48 -11.74
C LYS A 23 -2.31 -2.77 -13.19
N ASP A 24 -3.37 -2.14 -13.67
CA ASP A 24 -3.87 -2.34 -15.02
C ASP A 24 -2.88 -1.79 -16.06
N LEU A 25 -2.23 -0.66 -15.77
CA LEU A 25 -1.15 -0.11 -16.58
C LEU A 25 0.06 -1.05 -16.64
N VAL A 26 0.55 -1.52 -15.49
CA VAL A 26 1.66 -2.49 -15.42
C VAL A 26 1.32 -3.73 -16.23
N THR A 27 0.12 -4.27 -16.07
CA THR A 27 -0.37 -5.44 -16.83
C THR A 27 -0.38 -5.16 -18.33
N ARG A 28 -0.83 -3.97 -18.76
CA ARG A 28 -0.83 -3.56 -20.16
C ARG A 28 0.58 -3.43 -20.72
N VAL A 29 1.51 -2.84 -19.96
CA VAL A 29 2.92 -2.71 -20.35
C VAL A 29 3.55 -4.10 -20.55
N ILE A 30 3.30 -5.04 -19.64
CA ILE A 30 3.81 -6.41 -19.76
C ILE A 30 3.22 -7.11 -21.00
N ASN A 31 1.90 -7.10 -21.14
CA ASN A 31 1.21 -7.95 -22.12
C ASN A 31 1.17 -7.37 -23.54
N ARG A 32 1.16 -6.04 -23.70
CA ARG A 32 1.03 -5.38 -25.01
C ARG A 32 2.31 -4.72 -25.49
N LEU A 33 3.15 -4.23 -24.58
CA LEU A 33 4.41 -3.55 -24.92
C LEU A 33 5.63 -4.44 -24.68
N HIS A 34 5.41 -5.68 -24.22
CA HIS A 34 6.47 -6.66 -23.91
C HIS A 34 7.50 -6.13 -22.91
N GLY A 35 7.08 -5.22 -22.00
CA GLY A 35 7.93 -4.72 -20.94
C GLY A 35 8.25 -5.81 -19.90
N THR A 36 9.52 -6.07 -19.66
CA THR A 36 9.96 -7.16 -18.76
C THR A 36 10.49 -6.68 -17.42
N ARG A 37 10.92 -5.42 -17.33
CA ARG A 37 11.36 -4.75 -16.10
C ARG A 37 10.67 -3.40 -16.02
N ILE A 38 9.85 -3.23 -14.99
CA ILE A 38 9.07 -2.02 -14.78
C ILE A 38 9.41 -1.50 -13.40
N ILE A 39 9.74 -0.21 -13.32
CA ILE A 39 9.95 0.49 -12.06
C ILE A 39 8.74 1.39 -11.85
N VAL A 40 8.08 1.22 -10.70
CA VAL A 40 6.99 2.09 -10.27
C VAL A 40 7.45 2.84 -9.03
N THR A 41 7.34 4.16 -9.05
CA THR A 41 7.73 5.02 -7.92
C THR A 41 6.81 6.24 -7.87
N ALA A 42 7.05 7.11 -6.89
CA ALA A 42 6.36 8.38 -6.72
C ALA A 42 7.41 9.50 -6.68
N ASP A 43 6.99 10.70 -7.01
CA ASP A 43 7.75 11.94 -6.78
C ASP A 43 7.72 12.33 -5.30
N HIS A 44 6.57 12.17 -4.65
CA HIS A 44 6.38 12.41 -3.23
C HIS A 44 5.21 11.60 -2.65
N GLY A 45 5.09 11.59 -1.33
CA GLY A 45 3.94 11.04 -0.61
C GLY A 45 2.98 12.13 -0.12
N PHE A 46 2.10 11.73 0.79
CA PHE A 46 1.20 12.62 1.52
C PHE A 46 0.83 12.01 2.88
N LEU A 47 0.37 12.82 3.80
CA LEU A 47 -0.25 12.40 5.06
C LEU A 47 -1.74 12.68 5.00
N PHE A 48 -2.52 11.74 5.53
CA PHE A 48 -3.95 11.92 5.76
C PHE A 48 -4.27 11.77 7.24
N GLN A 49 -5.04 12.69 7.80
CA GLN A 49 -5.51 12.66 9.19
C GLN A 49 -7.03 12.71 9.22
N GLN A 50 -7.66 11.76 9.92
CA GLN A 50 -9.12 11.73 10.03
C GLN A 50 -9.66 12.84 10.95
N GLN A 51 -8.91 13.20 11.99
CA GLN A 51 -9.26 14.30 12.87
C GLN A 51 -8.91 15.64 12.21
N PRO A 52 -9.77 16.67 12.33
CA PRO A 52 -9.40 18.02 11.93
C PRO A 52 -8.18 18.49 12.73
N LEU A 53 -7.24 19.14 12.07
CA LEU A 53 -6.10 19.77 12.73
C LEU A 53 -6.59 20.79 13.77
N SER A 54 -5.96 20.76 14.94
CA SER A 54 -6.30 21.63 16.06
C SER A 54 -5.66 23.02 15.89
N GLY A 55 -6.04 23.98 16.72
CA GLY A 55 -5.42 25.31 16.72
C GLY A 55 -3.91 25.30 16.98
N GLN A 56 -3.36 24.23 17.56
CA GLN A 56 -1.92 24.07 17.84
C GLN A 56 -1.10 23.67 16.61
N ASP A 57 -1.75 23.20 15.54
CA ASP A 57 -1.10 22.89 14.25
C ASP A 57 -0.86 24.15 13.39
N LYS A 58 -1.21 25.33 13.94
CA LYS A 58 -1.01 26.63 13.32
C LYS A 58 0.37 27.17 13.73
N THR A 59 1.39 26.98 12.89
CA THR A 59 2.49 27.94 12.83
C THR A 59 1.98 29.15 12.08
N THR A 60 1.27 30.05 12.76
CA THR A 60 1.15 31.40 12.23
C THR A 60 2.54 32.01 12.30
N LEU A 61 3.29 31.96 11.20
CA LEU A 61 4.18 33.06 10.90
C LEU A 61 3.26 34.26 10.75
N GLN A 62 3.10 34.99 11.86
CA GLN A 62 2.23 36.15 12.01
C GLN A 62 2.59 37.26 11.01
N ILE A 63 3.73 37.14 10.33
CA ILE A 63 4.31 38.17 9.50
C ILE A 63 4.58 37.54 8.13
N LYS A 64 3.86 38.01 7.10
CA LYS A 64 4.28 37.82 5.71
C LYS A 64 5.52 38.69 5.53
N PRO A 65 6.72 38.13 5.29
CA PRO A 65 7.93 38.94 5.13
C PRO A 65 7.75 39.92 3.96
N ASP A 66 8.19 41.17 4.12
CA ASP A 66 7.96 42.23 3.13
C ASP A 66 8.50 41.88 1.73
N ASN A 67 9.63 41.17 1.69
CA ASN A 67 10.31 40.75 0.47
C ASN A 67 9.83 39.37 -0.07
N THR A 68 8.58 38.99 0.22
CA THR A 68 8.00 37.74 -0.27
C THR A 68 7.67 37.82 -1.76
N ILE A 69 8.28 36.94 -2.57
CA ILE A 69 7.94 36.72 -3.98
C ILE A 69 6.70 35.82 -4.09
N LYS A 70 6.70 34.70 -3.36
CA LYS A 70 5.60 33.73 -3.37
C LYS A 70 5.29 33.26 -1.97
N ASN A 71 4.03 33.40 -1.57
CA ASN A 71 3.50 32.87 -0.32
C ASN A 71 2.62 31.65 -0.63
N HIS A 72 3.03 30.48 -0.16
CA HIS A 72 2.28 29.24 -0.28
C HIS A 72 2.04 28.65 1.12
N LYS A 73 1.07 27.76 1.24
CA LYS A 73 0.70 27.16 2.54
C LYS A 73 1.86 26.38 3.20
N ARG A 74 2.80 25.88 2.39
CA ARG A 74 3.90 24.98 2.78
C ARG A 74 5.30 25.53 2.51
N PHE A 75 5.40 26.65 1.81
CA PHE A 75 6.67 27.30 1.54
C PHE A 75 6.47 28.80 1.37
N ILE A 76 7.46 29.59 1.71
CA ILE A 76 7.57 30.99 1.31
C ILE A 76 8.84 31.12 0.48
N ILE A 77 8.78 31.85 -0.63
CA ILE A 77 9.96 32.22 -1.43
C ILE A 77 10.05 33.75 -1.43
N GLY A 78 11.24 34.28 -1.23
CA GLY A 78 11.50 35.71 -1.22
C GLY A 78 12.96 36.04 -1.00
N HIS A 79 13.28 37.33 -0.89
CA HIS A 79 14.64 37.77 -0.60
C HIS A 79 14.76 38.18 0.87
N GLN A 80 15.92 37.94 1.49
CA GLN A 80 16.19 38.37 2.88
C GLN A 80 15.07 37.94 3.85
N LEU A 81 14.60 36.70 3.72
CA LEU A 81 13.55 36.16 4.58
C LEU A 81 14.05 36.06 6.03
N PRO A 82 13.22 36.34 7.04
CA PRO A 82 13.63 36.17 8.43
C PRO A 82 13.89 34.70 8.74
N ALA A 83 14.86 34.43 9.62
CA ALA A 83 15.02 33.10 10.19
C ALA A 83 13.89 32.84 11.21
N ASP A 84 13.45 31.60 11.31
CA ASP A 84 12.40 31.16 12.21
C ASP A 84 12.70 29.75 12.70
N ASP A 85 12.61 29.50 14.01
CA ASP A 85 13.00 28.23 14.62
C ASP A 85 12.11 27.04 14.19
N PHE A 86 10.89 27.32 13.73
CA PHE A 86 9.94 26.32 13.24
C PHE A 86 10.05 26.08 11.73
N CYS A 87 10.97 26.78 11.06
CA CYS A 87 11.18 26.69 9.63
C CYS A 87 12.60 26.24 9.27
N TRP A 88 12.69 25.44 8.21
CA TRP A 88 13.91 25.30 7.43
C TRP A 88 14.05 26.53 6.54
N LYS A 89 15.20 27.18 6.62
CA LYS A 89 15.60 28.26 5.70
C LYS A 89 16.72 27.77 4.79
N GLY A 90 16.62 28.06 3.50
CA GLY A 90 17.66 27.74 2.52
C GLY A 90 17.64 28.69 1.34
N LYS A 91 18.64 28.60 0.46
CA LYS A 91 18.66 29.36 -0.80
C LYS A 91 18.06 28.52 -1.91
N VAL A 92 17.28 29.17 -2.79
CA VAL A 92 16.71 28.51 -3.96
C VAL A 92 17.82 28.09 -4.94
N ALA A 93 18.94 28.82 -4.98
CA ALA A 93 20.13 28.44 -5.74
C ALA A 93 20.67 27.04 -5.38
N ASP A 94 20.61 26.65 -4.10
CA ASP A 94 21.18 25.39 -3.62
C ASP A 94 20.32 24.16 -3.99
N THR A 95 19.03 24.37 -4.30
CA THR A 95 18.07 23.28 -4.53
C THR A 95 17.52 23.24 -5.96
N ALA A 96 17.31 24.40 -6.57
CA ALA A 96 16.71 24.54 -7.91
C ALA A 96 17.67 25.15 -8.93
N GLY A 97 18.92 25.45 -8.54
CA GLY A 97 19.96 25.94 -9.47
C GLY A 97 19.68 27.32 -10.05
N VAL A 98 18.88 28.15 -9.36
CA VAL A 98 18.54 29.50 -9.82
C VAL A 98 19.69 30.46 -9.50
N SER A 99 19.97 31.41 -10.40
CA SER A 99 21.08 32.38 -10.26
C SER A 99 20.79 33.54 -9.32
N ASP A 100 19.55 33.66 -8.84
CA ASP A 100 19.11 34.77 -8.00
C ASP A 100 19.30 34.46 -6.50
N ASN A 101 19.36 35.49 -5.66
CA ASN A 101 19.55 35.34 -4.22
C ASN A 101 18.23 35.06 -3.45
N SER A 102 17.27 34.40 -4.08
CA SER A 102 16.04 33.97 -3.42
C SER A 102 16.32 32.94 -2.35
N GLU A 103 15.59 33.08 -1.27
CA GLU A 103 15.56 32.18 -0.14
C GLU A 103 14.18 31.53 -0.07
N PHE A 104 14.12 30.37 0.58
CA PHE A 104 12.87 29.72 0.92
C PHE A 104 12.76 29.48 2.42
N LEU A 105 11.52 29.49 2.91
CA LEU A 105 11.15 28.96 4.22
C LEU A 105 10.20 27.78 4.03
N ILE A 106 10.46 26.67 4.72
CA ILE A 106 9.60 25.47 4.74
C ILE A 106 9.34 25.08 6.20
N PRO A 107 8.11 24.86 6.65
CA PRO A 107 7.85 24.40 8.02
C PRO A 107 8.55 23.06 8.31
N LYS A 108 9.10 22.91 9.51
CA LYS A 108 9.82 21.68 9.91
C LYS A 108 8.90 20.47 10.11
N GLY A 109 7.59 20.69 10.25
CA GLY A 109 6.61 19.65 10.52
C GLY A 109 5.39 19.72 9.61
N ILE A 110 4.28 19.15 10.10
CA ILE A 110 2.97 19.18 9.42
C ILE A 110 2.30 20.56 9.43
N GLN A 111 2.94 21.58 10.03
CA GLN A 111 2.36 22.91 10.15
C GLN A 111 2.39 23.69 8.83
N ARG A 112 1.60 24.77 8.77
CA ARG A 112 1.38 25.60 7.57
C ARG A 112 1.52 27.07 7.91
N PHE A 113 2.00 27.88 6.95
CA PHE A 113 2.11 29.34 7.12
C PHE A 113 0.76 30.04 7.17
N HIS A 114 -0.22 29.57 6.39
CA HIS A 114 -1.59 30.04 6.46
C HIS A 114 -2.57 28.92 6.12
N PHE A 115 -3.75 28.97 6.73
CA PHE A 115 -4.76 27.94 6.58
C PHE A 115 -5.79 28.35 5.54
N SER A 116 -5.78 27.68 4.39
CA SER A 116 -6.88 27.73 3.42
C SER A 116 -7.03 26.35 2.78
N GLY A 117 -8.26 25.89 2.51
CA GLY A 117 -8.54 24.55 1.96
C GLY A 117 -8.70 23.44 3.02
N GLY A 118 -8.58 22.18 2.59
CA GLY A 118 -8.77 20.99 3.44
C GLY A 118 -7.76 20.89 4.59
N ALA A 119 -8.19 20.31 5.71
CA ALA A 119 -7.38 20.15 6.91
C ALA A 119 -6.76 18.74 7.03
N ARG A 120 -7.32 17.75 6.34
CA ARG A 120 -7.03 16.33 6.56
C ARG A 120 -5.96 15.80 5.64
N PHE A 121 -5.80 16.37 4.45
CA PHE A 121 -4.81 15.96 3.46
C PHE A 121 -3.62 16.93 3.48
N VAL A 122 -2.42 16.38 3.61
CA VAL A 122 -1.18 17.15 3.75
C VAL A 122 -0.11 16.57 2.83
N HIS A 123 0.37 17.38 1.89
CA HIS A 123 1.60 17.13 1.15
C HIS A 123 2.39 18.42 0.99
N GLY A 124 3.62 18.29 0.51
CA GLY A 124 4.61 19.35 0.39
C GLY A 124 5.30 19.70 1.71
N GLY A 125 6.56 20.12 1.60
CA GLY A 125 7.42 20.48 2.72
C GLY A 125 8.68 19.62 2.75
N ALA A 126 9.31 19.50 3.93
CA ALA A 126 10.55 18.75 4.13
C ALA A 126 10.35 17.48 4.98
N MET A 127 9.13 16.95 5.00
CA MET A 127 8.75 15.79 5.80
C MET A 127 9.16 14.48 5.13
N LEU A 128 9.35 13.42 5.91
CA LEU A 128 9.88 12.16 5.41
C LEU A 128 9.03 11.55 4.28
N GLN A 129 7.70 11.62 4.35
CA GLN A 129 6.85 11.11 3.28
C GLN A 129 7.02 11.85 1.95
N GLU A 130 7.54 13.08 1.95
CA GLU A 130 7.78 13.85 0.72
C GLU A 130 9.05 13.40 0.00
N VAL A 131 10.02 12.82 0.73
CA VAL A 131 11.35 12.49 0.20
C VAL A 131 11.65 10.99 0.19
N CYS A 132 11.07 10.23 1.10
CA CYS A 132 11.23 8.78 1.21
C CYS A 132 10.10 8.08 0.47
N VAL A 133 10.28 7.94 -0.84
CA VAL A 133 9.29 7.32 -1.74
C VAL A 133 9.61 5.85 -2.02
N PRO A 134 8.59 4.99 -2.16
CA PRO A 134 8.82 3.59 -2.50
C PRO A 134 9.27 3.44 -3.96
N VAL A 135 10.12 2.45 -4.21
CA VAL A 135 10.52 2.02 -5.55
C VAL A 135 10.17 0.54 -5.71
N LEU A 136 9.09 0.26 -6.44
CA LEU A 136 8.67 -1.09 -6.74
C LEU A 136 9.29 -1.56 -8.05
N GLN A 137 9.99 -2.69 -8.01
CA GLN A 137 10.53 -3.34 -9.20
C GLN A 137 9.66 -4.54 -9.57
N VAL A 138 8.95 -4.44 -10.70
CA VAL A 138 8.14 -5.53 -11.25
C VAL A 138 8.93 -6.19 -12.37
N LYS A 139 9.12 -7.51 -12.27
CA LYS A 139 9.75 -8.32 -13.31
C LYS A 139 8.72 -9.28 -13.90
N ALA A 140 8.47 -9.18 -15.19
CA ALA A 140 7.64 -10.15 -15.88
C ALA A 140 8.41 -11.48 -15.98
N LEU A 141 7.86 -12.54 -15.40
CA LEU A 141 8.45 -13.87 -15.50
C LEU A 141 8.19 -14.43 -16.90
N GLN A 142 9.25 -14.88 -17.57
CA GLN A 142 9.11 -15.69 -18.78
C GLN A 142 8.49 -17.04 -18.40
N LYS A 143 7.71 -17.66 -19.30
CA LYS A 143 6.96 -18.90 -19.05
C LYS A 143 7.80 -20.01 -18.36
N THR A 144 9.05 -20.18 -18.80
CA THR A 144 10.00 -21.15 -18.24
C THR A 144 10.49 -20.85 -16.81
N ALA A 145 10.39 -19.60 -16.35
CA ALA A 145 10.69 -19.20 -14.97
C ALA A 145 9.43 -19.22 -14.08
N ALA A 146 8.24 -18.96 -14.65
CA ALA A 146 6.97 -19.10 -13.95
C ALA A 146 6.66 -20.56 -13.58
N GLU A 147 7.07 -21.52 -14.42
CA GLU A 147 6.99 -22.97 -14.13
C GLU A 147 7.89 -23.40 -12.95
N LYS A 148 8.89 -22.60 -12.58
CA LYS A 148 9.83 -22.89 -11.47
C LYS A 148 9.43 -22.23 -10.16
N GLN A 149 8.45 -21.33 -10.15
CA GLN A 149 7.86 -20.88 -8.89
C GLN A 149 6.97 -21.99 -8.32
N PRO A 150 6.86 -22.13 -6.99
CA PRO A 150 5.90 -23.02 -6.40
C PRO A 150 4.51 -22.57 -6.88
N GLN A 151 3.94 -23.29 -7.84
CA GLN A 151 2.55 -23.07 -8.22
C GLN A 151 1.73 -23.20 -6.94
N ARG A 152 0.74 -22.32 -6.78
CA ARG A 152 -0.18 -22.41 -5.64
C ARG A 152 -0.73 -23.83 -5.62
N ARG A 153 -0.44 -24.55 -4.55
CA ARG A 153 -0.81 -25.96 -4.44
C ARG A 153 -1.97 -26.09 -3.47
N PRO A 154 -2.89 -27.05 -3.69
CA PRO A 154 -3.92 -27.33 -2.70
C PRO A 154 -3.30 -27.63 -1.34
N VAL A 155 -3.96 -27.25 -0.26
CA VAL A 155 -3.51 -27.61 1.10
C VAL A 155 -3.35 -29.13 1.23
N ASP A 156 -2.27 -29.55 1.90
CA ASP A 156 -2.07 -30.96 2.21
C ASP A 156 -2.93 -31.34 3.43
N ILE A 157 -3.53 -32.52 3.34
CA ILE A 157 -4.46 -33.06 4.33
C ILE A 157 -3.88 -34.36 4.85
N VAL A 158 -3.76 -34.46 6.17
CA VAL A 158 -3.25 -35.64 6.87
C VAL A 158 -4.25 -36.17 7.87
N ASN A 159 -4.15 -37.45 8.19
CA ASN A 159 -4.95 -38.03 9.27
C ASN A 159 -4.50 -37.43 10.60
N TYR A 160 -5.46 -37.00 11.43
CA TYR A 160 -5.16 -36.53 12.78
C TYR A 160 -4.59 -37.66 13.64
N HIS A 161 -5.13 -38.87 13.48
CA HIS A 161 -4.66 -40.07 14.16
C HIS A 161 -3.84 -40.94 13.19
N PRO A 162 -2.75 -41.59 13.65
CA PRO A 162 -1.89 -42.43 12.81
C PRO A 162 -2.64 -43.60 12.15
N LEU A 163 -3.68 -44.11 12.81
CA LEU A 163 -4.53 -45.20 12.35
C LEU A 163 -5.99 -44.75 12.39
N ILE A 164 -6.68 -44.87 11.26
CA ILE A 164 -8.13 -44.73 11.20
C ILE A 164 -8.72 -46.09 11.60
N LYS A 165 -9.30 -46.16 12.80
CA LYS A 165 -9.99 -47.36 13.29
C LYS A 165 -11.49 -47.13 13.21
N LEU A 166 -12.18 -47.99 12.47
CA LEU A 166 -13.63 -48.00 12.33
C LEU A 166 -14.17 -49.26 13.01
N VAL A 167 -14.94 -49.09 14.08
CA VAL A 167 -15.48 -50.17 14.93
C VAL A 167 -16.99 -50.05 15.14
N ASN A 168 -17.61 -48.93 14.76
CA ASN A 168 -19.04 -48.69 14.88
C ASN A 168 -19.68 -48.42 13.51
N ASN A 169 -21.01 -48.50 13.44
CA ASN A 169 -21.76 -48.11 12.23
C ASN A 169 -21.60 -46.62 11.89
N ILE A 170 -21.30 -45.77 12.89
CA ILE A 170 -21.02 -44.34 12.72
C ILE A 170 -19.77 -44.04 13.52
N ASP A 171 -18.67 -43.74 12.83
CA ASP A 171 -17.41 -43.35 13.44
C ASP A 171 -16.92 -42.00 12.92
N LYS A 172 -16.14 -41.31 13.75
CA LYS A 172 -15.58 -40.00 13.43
C LYS A 172 -14.17 -40.15 12.89
N VAL A 173 -13.96 -39.75 11.63
CA VAL A 173 -12.63 -39.57 11.04
C VAL A 173 -12.20 -38.11 11.19
N SER A 174 -11.00 -37.88 11.72
CA SER A 174 -10.46 -36.52 11.90
C SER A 174 -9.27 -36.30 10.96
N LEU A 175 -9.33 -35.21 10.20
CA LEU A 175 -8.35 -34.80 9.21
C LEU A 175 -7.81 -33.42 9.57
N LEU A 176 -6.53 -33.19 9.31
CA LEU A 176 -5.84 -31.93 9.57
C LEU A 176 -5.39 -31.29 8.26
N GLN A 177 -5.67 -30.01 8.12
CA GLN A 177 -5.03 -29.14 7.15
C GLN A 177 -3.63 -28.78 7.67
N THR A 178 -2.59 -29.10 6.91
CA THR A 178 -1.20 -28.92 7.37
C THR A 178 -0.66 -27.49 7.22
N HIS A 179 -1.23 -26.70 6.31
CA HIS A 179 -0.79 -25.34 5.99
C HIS A 179 -1.99 -24.42 5.85
N PRO A 180 -1.91 -23.14 6.27
CA PRO A 180 -2.98 -22.16 6.07
C PRO A 180 -3.14 -21.79 4.59
N VAL A 181 -4.37 -21.49 4.19
CA VAL A 181 -4.65 -20.92 2.86
C VAL A 181 -4.09 -19.51 2.79
N GLY A 182 -3.31 -19.24 1.76
CA GLY A 182 -2.57 -17.98 1.62
C GLY A 182 -1.91 -17.86 0.26
N GLU A 183 -0.78 -17.15 0.16
CA GLU A 183 -0.12 -16.91 -1.13
C GLU A 183 0.35 -18.20 -1.82
N LEU A 184 0.79 -19.20 -1.04
CA LEU A 184 1.35 -20.46 -1.57
C LEU A 184 0.35 -21.63 -1.61
N TYR A 185 -0.73 -21.58 -0.82
CA TYR A 185 -1.67 -22.68 -0.67
C TYR A 185 -3.11 -22.27 -0.97
N GLU A 186 -3.82 -23.13 -1.71
CA GLU A 186 -5.21 -22.94 -2.10
C GLU A 186 -6.16 -23.89 -1.35
N PRO A 187 -7.44 -23.51 -1.17
CA PRO A 187 -8.44 -24.37 -0.56
C PRO A 187 -8.56 -25.71 -1.28
N ARG A 188 -8.84 -26.78 -0.53
CA ARG A 188 -9.02 -28.12 -1.08
C ARG A 188 -10.36 -28.70 -0.66
N THR A 189 -11.18 -29.12 -1.62
CA THR A 189 -12.42 -29.86 -1.35
C THR A 189 -12.20 -31.34 -1.62
N LEU A 190 -12.54 -32.19 -0.66
CA LEU A 190 -12.50 -33.65 -0.78
C LEU A 190 -13.90 -34.25 -0.76
N ASN A 191 -14.11 -35.30 -1.55
CA ASN A 191 -15.22 -36.24 -1.38
C ASN A 191 -14.65 -37.51 -0.76
N ILE A 192 -15.11 -37.87 0.43
CA ILE A 192 -14.56 -38.94 1.26
C ILE A 192 -15.61 -40.02 1.43
N PHE A 193 -15.21 -41.27 1.22
CA PHE A 193 -16.03 -42.45 1.40
C PHE A 193 -15.12 -43.66 1.60
N ILE A 194 -15.68 -44.74 2.10
CA ILE A 194 -15.00 -46.01 2.33
C ILE A 194 -15.32 -46.93 1.16
N VAL A 195 -14.31 -47.65 0.69
CA VAL A 195 -14.45 -48.71 -0.32
C VAL A 195 -14.01 -50.04 0.25
N ASP A 196 -14.59 -51.13 -0.25
CA ASP A 196 -14.11 -52.49 0.01
C ASP A 196 -12.90 -52.86 -0.87
N ASN A 197 -12.39 -54.08 -0.71
CA ASN A 197 -11.27 -54.60 -1.48
C ASN A 197 -11.56 -54.72 -2.99
N ALA A 198 -12.83 -54.69 -3.40
CA ALA A 198 -13.27 -54.72 -4.79
C ALA A 198 -13.59 -53.32 -5.35
N ASN A 199 -13.22 -52.24 -4.63
CA ASN A 199 -13.52 -50.84 -4.96
C ASN A 199 -15.01 -50.45 -4.93
N ASN A 200 -15.88 -51.26 -4.32
CA ASN A 200 -17.28 -50.87 -4.13
C ASN A 200 -17.38 -49.90 -2.96
N VAL A 201 -18.20 -48.86 -3.11
CA VAL A 201 -18.46 -47.89 -2.04
C VAL A 201 -19.34 -48.55 -0.96
N VAL A 202 -18.84 -48.59 0.27
CA VAL A 202 -19.49 -49.23 1.43
C VAL A 202 -19.92 -48.24 2.52
N SER A 203 -19.81 -46.93 2.26
CA SER A 203 -20.26 -45.88 3.18
C SER A 203 -21.04 -44.77 2.46
N GLY A 204 -21.62 -43.86 3.25
CA GLY A 204 -22.02 -42.54 2.74
C GLY A 204 -20.82 -41.77 2.17
N LYS A 205 -21.10 -40.81 1.28
CA LYS A 205 -20.10 -39.89 0.72
C LYS A 205 -20.20 -38.55 1.44
N GLU A 206 -19.11 -38.13 2.05
CA GLU A 206 -19.01 -36.84 2.74
C GLU A 206 -18.17 -35.87 1.92
N ARG A 207 -18.62 -34.62 1.80
CA ARG A 207 -17.89 -33.56 1.10
C ARG A 207 -17.37 -32.54 2.11
N ILE A 208 -16.06 -32.38 2.20
CA ILE A 208 -15.40 -31.51 3.19
C ILE A 208 -14.53 -30.49 2.47
N CYS A 209 -14.64 -29.22 2.85
CA CYS A 209 -13.81 -28.12 2.37
C CYS A 209 -12.76 -27.74 3.42
N PHE A 210 -11.49 -27.69 3.01
CA PHE A 210 -10.35 -27.26 3.81
C PHE A 210 -9.90 -25.89 3.30
N GLU A 211 -10.33 -24.84 3.99
CA GLU A 211 -10.11 -23.44 3.58
C GLU A 211 -9.59 -22.54 4.71
N GLN A 212 -9.07 -23.15 5.78
CA GLN A 212 -8.65 -22.41 6.97
C GLN A 212 -7.44 -21.51 6.67
N ARG A 213 -7.49 -20.25 7.11
CA ARG A 213 -6.42 -19.25 6.96
C ARG A 213 -5.52 -19.17 8.19
#